data_AF-A0A959JTA6-F1
#
_entry.id   AF-A0A959JTA6-F1
#
_cell.length_a   1.000
_cell.length_b   1.000
_cell.length_c   1.000
_cell.angle_alpha   90.00
_cell.angle_beta   90.00
_cell.angle_gamma   90.00
#
_symmetry.space_group_name_H-M   'P 1'
#
loop_
_entity.id
_entity.type
_entity.pdbx_description
1 polymer ?
#
loop_
_entity_poly.entity_id
_entity_poly.type
_entity_poly.pdbx_seq_one_letter_code
_entity_poly.pdbx_strand_id
1 'polypeptide(L)'
;LAENWWPYQRPTFITPPFAGYVSGHSTYSRAAAEIMTLLTGDAFFPGGMGEFEAPKNEFLVFEEGPSRDLTLQWATYRDASDQCSLSRIWGGIHPPADDIPGRFIGIKIGPEAFHFAEAYFDHRTALLETSVKPLNVYPNPLSSGSMLTINSPVSGQPMTVDLINSNGQSVYTDNIIAESTIKIAM
;
A
#
# COMPACT_ATOMS: atom_id res chain seq x y z
N LEU A 1 29.46 26.60 -8.12
CA LEU A 1 28.16 25.96 -7.83
C LEU A 1 28.14 24.57 -8.49
N ALA A 2 27.15 23.72 -8.19
CA ALA A 2 26.91 22.46 -8.91
C ALA A 2 26.31 22.67 -10.32
N GLU A 3 26.65 23.78 -10.98
CA GLU A 3 26.05 24.23 -12.25
C GLU A 3 26.36 23.33 -13.45
N ASN A 4 27.44 22.55 -13.37
CA ASN A 4 27.85 21.58 -14.38
C ASN A 4 27.64 20.13 -13.92
N TRP A 5 26.95 19.91 -12.80
CA TRP A 5 26.69 18.57 -12.30
C TRP A 5 25.50 17.94 -13.01
N TRP A 6 25.61 16.67 -13.37
CA TRP A 6 24.52 15.88 -13.96
C TRP A 6 24.39 14.53 -13.23
N PRO A 7 23.16 14.00 -13.07
CA PRO A 7 22.98 12.63 -12.61
C PRO A 7 23.58 11.64 -13.62
N TYR A 8 23.98 10.46 -13.13
CA TYR A 8 24.40 9.35 -13.98
C TYR A 8 23.17 8.69 -14.61
N GLN A 9 22.67 9.32 -15.67
CA GLN A 9 21.51 8.92 -16.46
C GLN A 9 21.72 9.33 -17.92
N ARG A 10 20.90 8.79 -18.81
CA ARG A 10 20.79 9.30 -20.18
C ARG A 10 20.51 10.81 -20.14
N PRO A 11 21.21 11.65 -20.92
CA PRO A 11 20.97 13.10 -20.93
C PRO A 11 19.53 13.50 -21.31
N THR A 12 18.83 12.64 -22.06
CA THR A 12 17.42 12.81 -22.43
C THR A 12 16.43 12.34 -21.36
N PHE A 13 16.91 11.75 -20.26
CA PHE A 13 16.06 11.29 -19.18
C PHE A 13 15.64 12.48 -18.32
N ILE A 14 14.42 12.97 -18.58
CA ILE A 14 13.84 14.08 -17.84
C ILE A 14 13.45 13.64 -16.43
N THR A 15 13.73 14.49 -15.44
CA THR A 15 13.22 14.31 -14.08
C THR A 15 11.70 14.26 -14.13
N PRO A 16 11.06 13.19 -13.62
CA PRO A 16 9.61 13.10 -13.62
C PRO A 16 8.96 14.25 -12.84
N PRO A 17 7.72 14.68 -13.20
CA PRO A 17 7.06 15.84 -12.60
C PRO A 17 6.40 15.50 -11.24
N PHE A 18 7.17 14.91 -10.32
CA PHE A 18 6.75 14.62 -8.96
C PHE A 18 7.90 14.81 -7.96
N ALA A 19 7.56 14.93 -6.67
CA ALA A 19 8.56 15.13 -5.61
C ALA A 19 9.51 13.94 -5.47
N GLY A 20 10.79 14.21 -5.17
CA GLY A 20 11.79 13.15 -4.97
C GLY A 20 11.59 12.33 -3.69
N TYR A 21 11.09 12.96 -2.62
CA TYR A 21 10.81 12.26 -1.36
C TYR A 21 9.36 11.77 -1.31
N VAL A 22 9.07 10.50 -1.02
CA VAL A 22 9.99 9.34 -0.83
C VAL A 22 10.32 8.67 -2.17
N SER A 23 11.36 7.82 -2.20
CA SER A 23 11.68 7.07 -3.42
C SER A 23 10.62 6.03 -3.76
N GLY A 24 9.98 6.23 -4.92
CA GLY A 24 9.03 5.26 -5.48
C GLY A 24 9.69 3.93 -5.83
N HIS A 25 10.91 3.94 -6.38
CA HIS A 25 11.62 2.70 -6.73
C HIS A 25 11.95 1.85 -5.49
N SER A 26 12.38 2.50 -4.40
CA SER A 26 12.57 1.81 -3.12
C SER A 26 11.27 1.22 -2.59
N THR A 27 10.16 1.96 -2.73
CA THR A 27 8.83 1.50 -2.30
C THR A 27 8.36 0.28 -3.11
N TYR A 28 8.31 0.40 -4.44
CA TYR A 28 7.75 -0.63 -5.31
C TYR A 28 8.61 -1.89 -5.34
N SER A 29 9.93 -1.76 -5.43
CA SER A 29 10.83 -2.93 -5.45
C SER A 29 10.74 -3.70 -4.13
N ARG A 30 10.62 -2.99 -3.00
CA ARG A 30 10.48 -3.63 -1.70
C ARG A 30 9.13 -4.32 -1.55
N ALA A 31 8.04 -3.68 -1.96
CA ALA A 31 6.73 -4.31 -1.99
C ALA A 31 6.73 -5.58 -2.86
N ALA A 32 7.36 -5.53 -4.03
CA ALA A 32 7.49 -6.68 -4.91
C ALA A 32 8.30 -7.82 -4.26
N ALA A 33 9.39 -7.52 -3.54
CA ALA A 33 10.16 -8.55 -2.85
C ALA A 33 9.35 -9.27 -1.76
N GLU A 34 8.54 -8.54 -0.99
CA GLU A 34 7.65 -9.15 0.00
C GLU A 34 6.57 -10.00 -0.68
N ILE A 35 5.97 -9.51 -1.77
CA ILE A 35 4.98 -10.24 -2.57
C ILE A 35 5.56 -11.55 -3.13
N MET A 36 6.76 -11.50 -3.72
CA MET A 36 7.41 -12.69 -4.29
C MET A 36 7.74 -13.72 -3.22
N THR A 37 8.12 -13.26 -2.02
CA THR A 37 8.34 -14.14 -0.87
C THR A 37 7.06 -14.88 -0.47
N LEU A 38 5.94 -14.16 -0.37
CA LEU A 38 4.63 -14.75 -0.05
C LEU A 38 4.15 -15.70 -1.15
N LEU A 39 4.33 -15.30 -2.41
CA LEU A 39 3.87 -16.05 -3.57
C LEU A 39 4.62 -17.38 -3.75
N THR A 40 5.93 -17.39 -3.50
CA THR A 40 6.77 -18.58 -3.67
C THR A 40 6.92 -19.40 -2.39
N GLY A 41 6.56 -18.83 -1.24
CA GLY A 41 6.73 -19.43 0.08
C GLY A 41 8.17 -19.43 0.58
N ASP A 42 9.10 -18.76 -0.13
CA ASP A 42 10.51 -18.66 0.25
C ASP A 42 11.06 -17.26 -0.09
N ALA A 43 12.01 -16.77 0.72
CA ALA A 43 12.68 -15.50 0.48
C ALA A 43 13.72 -15.56 -0.65
N PHE A 44 14.20 -16.76 -0.97
CA PHE A 44 15.21 -17.01 -1.99
C PHE A 44 14.60 -17.09 -3.39
N PHE A 45 15.38 -16.71 -4.40
CA PHE A 45 15.00 -16.98 -5.78
C PHE A 45 14.88 -18.50 -6.01
N PRO A 46 13.99 -18.98 -6.91
CA PRO A 46 13.91 -20.40 -7.25
C PRO A 46 15.26 -20.89 -7.77
N GLY A 47 15.77 -21.98 -7.21
CA GLY A 47 17.14 -22.46 -7.49
C GLY A 47 18.24 -21.81 -6.64
N GLY A 48 17.89 -20.90 -5.73
CA GLY A 48 18.76 -20.31 -4.71
C GLY A 48 19.48 -19.01 -5.12
N MET A 49 19.53 -18.68 -6.41
CA MET A 49 20.21 -17.48 -6.91
C MET A 49 19.48 -16.93 -8.13
N GLY A 50 19.13 -15.65 -8.11
CA GLY A 50 18.77 -14.89 -9.30
C GLY A 50 20.03 -14.34 -9.95
N GLU A 51 20.13 -14.44 -11.28
CA GLU A 51 21.29 -13.98 -12.04
C GLU A 51 20.88 -13.07 -13.20
N PHE A 52 21.73 -12.10 -13.52
CA PHE A 52 21.57 -11.24 -14.68
C PHE A 52 22.93 -11.00 -15.34
N GLU A 53 23.03 -11.32 -16.63
CA GLU A 53 24.26 -11.10 -17.40
C GLU A 53 24.28 -9.70 -18.01
N ALA A 54 25.39 -9.00 -17.79
CA ALA A 54 25.72 -7.70 -18.37
C ALA A 54 26.99 -7.87 -19.22
N PRO A 55 26.86 -8.13 -20.53
CA PRO A 55 28.00 -8.35 -21.41
C PRO A 55 28.84 -7.08 -21.60
N LYS A 56 30.14 -7.28 -21.78
CA LYS A 56 31.12 -6.22 -21.98
C LYS A 56 30.69 -5.27 -23.11
N ASN A 57 30.72 -3.97 -22.84
CA ASN A 57 30.44 -2.89 -23.79
C ASN A 57 29.05 -2.92 -24.45
N GLU A 58 28.15 -3.83 -24.04
CA GLU A 58 26.83 -4.00 -24.67
C GLU A 58 25.67 -3.65 -23.72
N PHE A 59 25.88 -3.76 -22.41
CA PHE A 59 24.80 -3.56 -21.44
C PHE A 59 24.44 -2.08 -21.22
N LEU A 60 25.45 -1.20 -21.13
CA LEU A 60 25.20 0.23 -20.91
C LEU A 60 24.71 0.88 -22.20
N VAL A 61 23.65 1.69 -22.09
CA VAL A 61 22.91 2.24 -23.23
C VAL A 61 23.27 3.69 -23.57
N PHE A 62 24.17 4.31 -22.81
CA PHE A 62 24.54 5.72 -22.96
C PHE A 62 26.04 6.01 -22.77
N GLU A 63 26.83 4.96 -22.53
CA GLU A 63 28.29 4.95 -22.56
C GLU A 63 28.78 3.53 -22.83
N GLU A 64 30.06 3.36 -23.13
CA GLU A 64 30.66 2.02 -23.24
C GLU A 64 30.80 1.38 -21.86
N GLY A 65 30.19 0.21 -21.66
CA GLY A 65 30.49 -0.65 -20.53
C GLY A 65 29.48 -1.78 -20.37
N PRO A 66 29.73 -2.69 -19.39
CA PRO A 66 30.92 -2.75 -18.52
C PRO A 66 32.21 -3.10 -19.26
N SER A 67 33.38 -2.89 -18.64
CA SER A 67 34.70 -3.14 -19.27
C SER A 67 35.07 -4.64 -19.43
N ARG A 68 34.27 -5.51 -18.83
CA ARG A 68 34.31 -6.98 -18.91
C ARG A 68 32.90 -7.51 -18.72
N ASP A 69 32.67 -8.76 -19.09
CA ASP A 69 31.41 -9.43 -18.77
C ASP A 69 31.21 -9.47 -17.25
N LEU A 70 30.00 -9.14 -16.82
CA LEU A 70 29.60 -9.17 -15.42
C LEU A 70 28.33 -10.00 -15.28
N THR A 71 28.30 -10.86 -14.27
CA THR A 71 27.07 -11.52 -13.82
C THR A 71 26.68 -10.92 -12.48
N LEU A 72 25.53 -10.23 -12.45
CA LEU A 72 24.91 -9.77 -11.21
C LEU A 72 24.14 -10.92 -10.58
N GLN A 73 24.20 -11.03 -9.26
CA GLN A 73 23.64 -12.17 -8.52
C GLN A 73 22.94 -11.70 -7.25
N TRP A 74 21.81 -12.33 -6.93
CA TRP A 74 21.01 -12.06 -5.74
C TRP A 74 20.47 -13.36 -5.16
N ALA A 75 20.73 -13.62 -3.88
CA ALA A 75 20.20 -14.82 -3.23
C ALA A 75 18.70 -14.68 -2.97
N THR A 76 18.29 -13.52 -2.45
CA THR A 76 16.91 -13.24 -2.07
C THR A 76 16.28 -12.14 -2.93
N TYR A 77 14.94 -12.13 -2.99
CA TYR A 77 14.20 -11.03 -3.61
C TYR A 77 14.52 -9.67 -2.96
N ARG A 78 14.86 -9.68 -1.66
CA ARG A 78 15.24 -8.48 -0.92
C ARG A 78 16.60 -7.94 -1.36
N ASP A 79 17.57 -8.80 -1.67
CA ASP A 79 18.87 -8.36 -2.20
C ASP A 79 18.69 -7.61 -3.53
N ALA A 80 17.83 -8.13 -4.41
CA ALA A 80 17.49 -7.48 -5.68
C ALA A 80 16.77 -6.14 -5.48
N SER A 81 15.81 -6.08 -4.55
CA SER A 81 15.13 -4.84 -4.17
C SER A 81 16.09 -3.79 -3.59
N ASP A 82 17.04 -4.23 -2.76
CA ASP A 82 18.03 -3.33 -2.15
C ASP A 82 18.98 -2.76 -3.18
N GLN A 83 19.43 -3.56 -4.14
CA GLN A 83 20.24 -3.06 -5.24
C GLN A 83 19.45 -2.13 -6.17
N CYS A 84 18.16 -2.43 -6.44
CA CYS A 84 17.27 -1.53 -7.17
C CYS A 84 17.16 -0.16 -6.49
N SER A 85 17.03 -0.15 -5.18
CA SER A 85 16.96 1.07 -4.36
C SER A 85 18.29 1.85 -4.40
N LEU A 86 19.41 1.17 -4.17
CA LEU A 86 20.75 1.76 -4.22
C LEU A 86 21.09 2.32 -5.61
N SER A 87 20.59 1.70 -6.68
CA SER A 87 20.80 2.19 -8.06
C SER A 87 20.32 3.62 -8.26
N ARG A 88 19.34 4.07 -7.48
CA ARG A 88 18.83 5.44 -7.56
C ARG A 88 19.77 6.46 -6.95
N ILE A 89 20.51 6.05 -5.93
CA ILE A 89 21.55 6.84 -5.29
C ILE A 89 22.77 6.90 -6.22
N TRP A 90 23.20 5.75 -6.73
CA TRP A 90 24.33 5.68 -7.69
C TRP A 90 24.03 6.41 -9.00
N GLY A 91 22.78 6.36 -9.46
CA GLY A 91 22.30 7.12 -10.62
C GLY A 91 22.15 8.63 -10.36
N GLY A 92 22.31 9.10 -9.12
CA GLY A 92 22.23 10.51 -8.76
C GLY A 92 20.82 11.11 -8.78
N ILE A 93 19.77 10.29 -8.67
CA ILE A 93 18.38 10.73 -8.82
C ILE A 93 17.52 10.55 -7.57
N HIS A 94 18.09 9.99 -6.50
CA HIS A 94 17.57 10.09 -5.14
C HIS A 94 18.73 10.27 -4.16
N PRO A 95 18.69 11.22 -3.22
CA PRO A 95 19.58 11.21 -2.05
C PRO A 95 19.27 10.01 -1.13
N PRO A 96 20.23 9.57 -0.29
CA PRO A 96 20.02 8.45 0.64
C PRO A 96 18.82 8.60 1.60
N ALA A 97 18.44 9.85 1.91
CA ALA A 97 17.28 10.13 2.77
C ALA A 97 15.94 9.67 2.16
N ASP A 98 15.84 9.56 0.84
CA ASP A 98 14.61 9.18 0.15
C ASP A 98 14.37 7.67 0.16
N ASP A 99 15.43 6.88 0.36
CA ASP A 99 15.45 5.44 0.14
C ASP A 99 14.78 4.65 1.29
N ILE A 100 15.35 4.74 2.48
CA ILE A 100 14.92 3.95 3.65
C ILE A 100 13.43 4.14 3.98
N PRO A 101 12.86 5.37 3.97
CA PRO A 101 11.43 5.56 4.16
C PRO A 101 10.58 4.85 3.10
N GLY A 102 11.02 4.86 1.84
CA GLY A 102 10.36 4.13 0.76
C GLY A 102 10.36 2.61 1.01
N ARG A 103 11.49 2.04 1.44
CA ARG A 103 11.55 0.61 1.80
C ARG A 103 10.60 0.28 2.94
N PHE A 104 10.50 1.11 3.98
CA PHE A 104 9.55 0.89 5.07
C PHE A 104 8.09 0.90 4.62
N ILE A 105 7.74 1.74 3.64
CA ILE A 105 6.40 1.72 3.04
C ILE A 105 6.20 0.40 2.28
N GLY A 106 7.17 0.00 1.44
CA GLY A 106 7.14 -1.25 0.69
C GLY A 106 6.92 -2.50 1.57
N ILE A 107 7.61 -2.56 2.72
CA ILE A 107 7.48 -3.64 3.71
C ILE A 107 6.03 -3.79 4.21
N LYS A 108 5.28 -2.69 4.31
CA LYS A 108 3.89 -2.70 4.78
C LYS A 108 2.92 -3.04 3.64
N ILE A 109 3.03 -2.31 2.52
CA ILE A 109 2.05 -2.42 1.44
C ILE A 109 2.17 -3.71 0.64
N GLY A 110 3.35 -4.35 0.58
CA GLY A 110 3.54 -5.60 -0.15
C GLY A 110 2.66 -6.74 0.39
N PRO A 111 2.78 -7.11 1.68
CA PRO A 111 1.91 -8.10 2.31
C PRO A 111 0.43 -7.71 2.31
N GLU A 112 0.11 -6.43 2.55
CA GLU A 112 -1.29 -5.95 2.49
C GLU A 112 -1.90 -6.16 1.10
N ALA A 113 -1.17 -5.82 0.03
CA ALA A 113 -1.60 -6.02 -1.34
C ALA A 113 -1.74 -7.51 -1.70
N PHE A 114 -0.81 -8.35 -1.24
CA PHE A 114 -0.88 -9.80 -1.46
C PHE A 114 -2.14 -10.40 -0.84
N HIS A 115 -2.39 -10.17 0.45
CA HIS A 115 -3.57 -10.70 1.13
C HIS A 115 -4.88 -10.13 0.57
N PHE A 116 -4.88 -8.85 0.17
CA PHE A 116 -6.02 -8.26 -0.51
C PHE A 116 -6.33 -8.99 -1.83
N ALA A 117 -5.30 -9.29 -2.63
CA ALA A 117 -5.46 -10.06 -3.86
C ALA A 117 -5.89 -11.52 -3.60
N GLU A 118 -5.28 -12.18 -2.62
CA GLU A 118 -5.59 -13.56 -2.22
C GLU A 118 -7.07 -13.74 -1.86
N ALA A 119 -7.69 -12.74 -1.22
CA ALA A 119 -9.12 -12.77 -0.88
C ALA A 119 -10.05 -12.96 -2.09
N TYR A 120 -9.62 -12.53 -3.30
CA TYR A 120 -10.36 -12.74 -4.55
C TYR A 120 -10.28 -14.19 -5.06
N PHE A 121 -9.23 -14.93 -4.70
CA PHE A 121 -9.02 -16.31 -5.14
C PHE A 121 -9.60 -17.31 -4.14
N ASP A 122 -9.56 -17.00 -2.85
CA ASP A 122 -10.07 -17.82 -1.74
C ASP A 122 -11.61 -17.85 -1.61
N HIS A 123 -12.35 -17.25 -2.55
CA HIS A 123 -13.81 -17.07 -2.49
C HIS A 123 -14.31 -16.30 -1.25
N ARG A 124 -13.41 -15.65 -0.48
CA ARG A 124 -13.77 -14.79 0.65
C ARG A 124 -14.40 -13.47 0.21
N THR A 125 -14.14 -13.01 -1.00
CA THR A 125 -14.85 -11.87 -1.58
C THR A 125 -16.33 -12.13 -1.80
N ALA A 126 -16.75 -13.37 -2.07
CA ALA A 126 -18.17 -13.73 -2.10
C ALA A 126 -18.84 -13.65 -0.71
N LEU A 127 -18.05 -13.70 0.38
CA LEU A 127 -18.53 -13.47 1.75
C LEU A 127 -18.51 -11.99 2.15
N LEU A 128 -17.68 -11.15 1.52
CA LEU A 128 -17.66 -9.69 1.72
C LEU A 128 -18.77 -8.98 0.93
N GLU A 129 -19.39 -9.64 -0.05
CA GLU A 129 -20.67 -9.24 -0.64
C GLU A 129 -21.89 -9.61 0.20
N THR A 130 -21.74 -9.98 1.48
CA THR A 130 -22.84 -9.65 2.41
C THR A 130 -22.92 -8.13 2.43
N SER A 131 -23.95 -7.60 1.76
CA SER A 131 -24.42 -6.23 1.83
C SER A 131 -24.56 -5.76 3.28
N VAL A 132 -23.45 -5.41 3.93
CA VAL A 132 -23.48 -4.63 5.17
C VAL A 132 -23.81 -3.23 4.70
N LYS A 133 -25.11 -2.92 4.56
CA LYS A 133 -25.55 -1.55 4.33
C LYS A 133 -24.94 -0.70 5.45
N PRO A 134 -24.14 0.33 5.16
CA PRO A 134 -23.52 1.12 6.23
C PRO A 134 -24.60 1.65 7.17
N LEU A 135 -24.29 1.66 8.48
CA LEU A 135 -25.14 2.29 9.48
C LEU A 135 -25.25 3.77 9.12
N ASN A 136 -26.43 4.20 8.67
CA ASN A 136 -26.67 5.60 8.32
C ASN A 136 -27.51 6.25 9.43
N VAL A 137 -26.96 7.30 10.04
CA VAL A 137 -27.60 8.06 11.12
C VAL A 137 -27.73 9.52 10.70
N TYR A 138 -28.96 10.04 10.65
CA TYR A 138 -29.22 11.42 10.23
C TYR A 138 -30.55 11.96 10.80
N PRO A 139 -30.72 13.29 10.89
CA PRO A 139 -29.72 14.33 10.63
C PRO A 139 -28.69 14.45 11.76
N ASN A 140 -27.48 14.88 11.39
CA ASN A 140 -26.46 15.33 12.33
C ASN A 140 -25.84 16.62 11.76
N PRO A 141 -26.02 17.80 12.39
CA PRO A 141 -26.58 18.04 13.73
C PRO A 141 -28.11 17.85 13.81
N LEU A 142 -28.60 17.46 14.98
CA LEU A 142 -30.02 17.25 15.27
C LEU A 142 -30.61 18.48 16.01
N SER A 143 -31.72 19.02 15.49
CA SER A 143 -32.47 20.09 16.18
C SER A 143 -33.36 19.49 17.27
N SER A 144 -33.57 20.22 18.37
CA SER A 144 -34.47 19.80 19.45
C SER A 144 -35.90 19.56 18.93
N GLY A 145 -36.53 18.47 19.38
CA GLY A 145 -37.85 18.01 18.93
C GLY A 145 -37.84 17.33 17.55
N SER A 146 -36.67 17.13 16.94
CA SER A 146 -36.56 16.46 15.64
C SER A 146 -36.33 14.96 15.81
N MET A 147 -36.72 14.21 14.78
CA MET A 147 -36.56 12.76 14.75
C MET A 147 -35.17 12.37 14.24
N LEU A 148 -34.44 11.58 15.02
CA LEU A 148 -33.21 10.91 14.57
C LEU A 148 -33.58 9.64 13.80
N THR A 149 -33.06 9.50 12.58
CA THR A 149 -33.21 8.31 11.74
C THR A 149 -31.98 7.42 11.82
N ILE A 150 -32.18 6.13 12.09
CA ILE A 150 -31.14 5.10 12.07
C ILE A 150 -31.52 4.03 11.04
N ASN A 151 -30.67 3.81 10.05
CA ASN A 151 -30.79 2.72 9.08
C ASN A 151 -29.74 1.65 9.40
N SER A 152 -30.19 0.49 9.89
CA SER A 152 -29.31 -0.61 10.30
C SER A 152 -28.80 -1.44 9.11
N PRO A 153 -27.54 -1.92 9.16
CA PRO A 153 -27.01 -2.93 8.23
C PRO A 153 -27.77 -4.25 8.29
N VAL A 154 -28.29 -4.60 9.46
CA VAL A 154 -28.83 -5.92 9.77
C VAL A 154 -30.34 -5.80 9.85
N SER A 155 -31.07 -6.61 9.08
CA SER A 155 -32.55 -6.64 9.11
C SER A 155 -33.03 -7.86 9.91
N GLY A 156 -34.09 -7.68 10.70
CA GLY A 156 -34.77 -8.75 11.43
C GLY A 156 -34.07 -9.24 12.71
N GLN A 157 -32.98 -8.60 13.12
CA GLN A 157 -32.29 -8.93 14.39
C GLN A 157 -32.57 -7.89 15.47
N PRO A 158 -32.73 -8.30 16.75
CA PRO A 158 -32.84 -7.37 17.85
C PRO A 158 -31.51 -6.66 18.08
N MET A 159 -31.56 -5.34 18.22
CA MET A 159 -30.41 -4.49 18.49
C MET A 159 -30.74 -3.51 19.62
N THR A 160 -29.72 -3.18 20.40
CA THR A 160 -29.81 -2.13 21.44
C THR A 160 -29.22 -0.84 20.86
N VAL A 161 -29.95 0.27 20.99
CA VAL A 161 -29.50 1.60 20.59
C VAL A 161 -29.23 2.40 21.85
N ASP A 162 -27.97 2.76 22.07
CA ASP A 162 -27.52 3.64 23.15
C ASP A 162 -27.00 4.96 22.57
N LEU A 163 -27.60 6.07 22.99
CA LEU A 163 -27.10 7.42 22.69
C LEU A 163 -26.38 7.95 23.92
N ILE A 164 -25.14 8.39 23.73
CA ILE A 164 -24.25 8.83 24.82
C ILE A 164 -23.84 10.27 24.55
N ASN A 165 -23.91 11.13 25.57
CA ASN A 165 -23.45 12.51 25.46
C ASN A 165 -21.91 12.61 25.54
N SER A 166 -21.35 13.80 25.32
CA SER A 166 -19.89 14.03 25.39
C SER A 166 -19.27 13.74 26.76
N ASN A 167 -20.08 13.64 27.82
CA ASN A 167 -19.64 13.32 29.18
C ASN A 167 -19.71 11.81 29.47
N GLY A 168 -20.04 10.97 28.49
CA GLY A 168 -20.14 9.52 28.64
C GLY A 168 -21.43 9.04 29.31
N GLN A 169 -22.44 9.91 29.47
CA GLN A 169 -23.72 9.55 30.06
C GLN A 169 -24.70 9.07 28.99
N SER A 170 -25.37 7.93 29.23
CA SER A 170 -26.48 7.50 28.36
C SER A 170 -27.64 8.48 28.48
N VAL A 171 -28.07 9.02 27.34
CA VAL A 171 -29.23 9.91 27.22
C VAL A 171 -30.45 9.19 26.64
N TYR A 172 -30.26 8.02 26.03
CA TYR A 172 -31.32 7.17 25.50
C TYR A 172 -30.81 5.74 25.34
N THR A 173 -31.65 4.76 25.72
CA THR A 173 -31.40 3.34 25.55
C THR A 173 -32.70 2.66 25.15
N ASP A 174 -32.70 1.91 24.05
CA ASP A 174 -33.88 1.15 23.62
C ASP A 174 -33.52 -0.15 22.89
N ASN A 175 -34.39 -1.15 22.98
CA ASN A 175 -34.25 -2.44 22.30
C ASN A 175 -35.23 -2.51 21.14
N ILE A 176 -34.72 -2.63 19.92
CA ILE A 176 -35.50 -2.53 18.70
C ILE A 176 -35.25 -3.73 17.79
N ILE A 177 -36.26 -4.12 17.00
CA ILE A 177 -36.10 -5.12 15.93
C ILE A 177 -35.78 -4.36 14.66
N ALA A 178 -34.66 -4.69 14.03
CA ALA A 178 -34.14 -3.90 12.93
C ALA A 178 -34.96 -4.08 11.64
N GLU A 179 -35.89 -3.16 11.38
CA GLU A 179 -36.43 -2.89 10.06
C GLU A 179 -36.52 -1.36 9.83
N SER A 180 -35.68 -0.89 8.91
CA SER A 180 -35.50 0.45 8.33
C SER A 180 -36.34 1.64 8.87
N THR A 181 -35.63 2.62 9.44
CA THR A 181 -36.10 3.93 9.97
C THR A 181 -36.67 3.89 11.38
N ILE A 182 -35.79 3.88 12.38
CA ILE A 182 -36.17 4.23 13.77
C ILE A 182 -36.26 5.75 13.85
N LYS A 183 -37.32 6.28 14.47
CA LYS A 183 -37.46 7.71 14.74
C LYS A 183 -37.43 7.95 16.26
N ILE A 184 -36.35 8.55 16.75
CA ILE A 184 -36.20 8.90 18.17
C ILE A 184 -36.52 10.38 18.34
N ALA A 185 -37.48 10.71 19.19
CA ALA A 185 -37.77 12.09 19.58
C ALA A 185 -36.75 12.52 20.66
N MET A 186 -35.92 13.51 20.33
CA MET A 186 -34.88 14.06 21.22
C MET A 186 -35.20 15.49 21.66
#